data_AF-F2NWA9-F1
#
_entry.id   AF-F2NWA9-F1
#
_cell.length_a   1.000
_cell.length_b   1.000
_cell.length_c   1.000
_cell.angle_alpha   90.00
_cell.angle_beta   90.00
_cell.angle_gamma   90.00
#
_symmetry.space_group_name_H-M   'P 1'
#
loop_
_entity.id
_entity.type
_entity.pdbx_description
1 polymer ?
#
loop_
_entity_poly.entity_id
_entity_poly.type
_entity_poly.pdbx_seq_one_letter_code
_entity_poly.pdbx_strand_id
1 'polypeptide(L)'
;MNKRLWELYKKSAEGQELLNLFTLNENYPDNPFKKMENLLNYLKCCDSDHIKYICCVVNTLRINTRLGNIKLPKINKSLTEIKLNNLFFNYSIKHCHTDDEKKQFVLDDTFFCTSDSYRDKAALMDCFSLFLFYFYTSSFFPILFSSRFDIIQKHCDALGCNIPDIPKSKNYKDYVAYYLQLNDAFHNFADYNNLNDEEFCACLYGFAPMMLEENKNQELPEPTNIWFTGGGAGGKDFYYLDNLGKDTSYNQDNIWACNEHTKRGDIIVMYCKSPRSYIHSIWRADSGGFFNPFDYYHCRSTICNGIKVPHVSIHDLKNDKYFSQVPIVRGNLQGLNGKELSAEDYENLLRLFREKDSSYKIEKLPKLFNSSNINFGIIKIEKDVEENILIPFLKKIGYKETDWTRQLTLKAGRNEKAIPDFVFFAKGEKHFENAPFVIEAKYDMSSVLEQQKAFSQCLSYARMLHSKLMGICDKERILIYKVSNLGEADRSSPIFENHWKAVYSDNIIGIKLKKIIGSEIVREIK
;
A
#
# COMPACT_ATOMS: atom_id res chain seq x y z
N MET A 1 5.89 -6.90 18.97
CA MET A 1 6.53 -8.14 18.49
C MET A 1 6.56 -9.22 19.58
N ASN A 2 6.27 -10.48 19.23
CA ASN A 2 6.41 -11.62 20.15
C ASN A 2 7.87 -12.11 20.18
N LYS A 3 8.61 -11.78 21.25
CA LYS A 3 10.04 -12.12 21.40
C LYS A 3 10.32 -13.63 21.36
N ARG A 4 9.41 -14.47 21.86
CA ARG A 4 9.60 -15.92 21.86
C ARG A 4 9.52 -16.50 20.46
N LEU A 5 8.54 -16.08 19.67
CA LEU A 5 8.40 -16.52 18.28
C LEU A 5 9.55 -16.02 17.42
N TRP A 6 9.99 -14.78 17.64
CA TRP A 6 11.19 -14.24 17.00
C TRP A 6 12.45 -15.09 17.28
N GLU A 7 12.69 -15.46 18.55
CA GLU A 7 13.84 -16.31 18.90
C GLU A 7 13.77 -17.73 18.29
N LEU A 8 12.57 -18.25 18.04
CA LEU A 8 12.39 -19.50 17.32
C LEU A 8 12.67 -19.31 15.82
N TYR A 9 12.15 -18.24 15.21
CA TYR A 9 12.41 -17.90 13.82
C TYR A 9 13.90 -17.71 13.56
N LYS A 10 14.60 -16.95 14.41
CA LYS A 10 16.05 -16.76 14.32
C LYS A 10 16.82 -18.07 14.23
N LYS A 11 16.36 -19.13 14.90
CA LYS A 11 17.02 -20.45 14.91
C LYS A 11 16.54 -21.37 13.78
N SER A 12 15.52 -20.98 13.02
CA SER A 12 15.06 -21.74 11.85
C SER A 12 16.06 -21.63 10.72
N ALA A 13 16.00 -22.57 9.76
CA ALA A 13 16.83 -22.52 8.57
C ALA A 13 16.59 -21.23 7.76
N GLU A 14 15.32 -20.83 7.60
CA GLU A 14 14.95 -19.61 6.88
C GLU A 14 15.45 -18.34 7.59
N GLY A 15 15.34 -18.30 8.92
CA GLY A 15 15.83 -17.16 9.70
C GLY A 15 17.34 -17.02 9.64
N GLN A 16 18.08 -18.13 9.74
CA GLN A 16 19.54 -18.13 9.58
C GLN A 16 19.98 -17.74 8.17
N GLU A 17 19.31 -18.23 7.13
CA GLU A 17 19.61 -17.85 5.75
C GLU A 17 19.40 -16.35 5.52
N LEU A 18 18.28 -15.79 5.97
CA LEU A 18 18.00 -14.36 5.80
C LEU A 18 18.93 -13.47 6.63
N LEU A 19 19.22 -13.84 7.88
CA LEU A 19 20.23 -13.16 8.71
C LEU A 19 21.60 -13.17 8.01
N ASN A 20 21.99 -14.32 7.45
CA ASN A 20 23.22 -14.43 6.69
C ASN A 20 23.22 -13.51 5.48
N LEU A 21 22.11 -13.30 4.79
CA LEU A 21 22.00 -12.37 3.67
C LEU A 21 22.17 -10.90 4.09
N PHE A 22 21.77 -10.52 5.31
CA PHE A 22 21.95 -9.16 5.84
C PHE A 22 23.30 -8.91 6.54
N THR A 23 23.97 -9.95 7.06
CA THR A 23 25.23 -9.83 7.84
C THR A 23 26.39 -9.31 7.00
N LEU A 24 26.95 -8.15 7.31
CA LEU A 24 28.17 -7.64 6.66
C LEU A 24 29.39 -7.96 7.53
N ASN A 25 30.03 -9.11 7.31
CA ASN A 25 31.24 -9.45 8.07
C ASN A 25 32.48 -8.84 7.38
N GLU A 26 33.35 -8.19 8.16
CA GLU A 26 34.64 -7.66 7.70
C GLU A 26 35.58 -8.75 7.11
N ASN A 27 35.32 -10.03 7.44
CA ASN A 27 36.09 -11.20 7.02
C ASN A 27 35.43 -12.04 5.92
N TYR A 28 34.32 -11.60 5.31
CA TYR A 28 33.67 -12.40 4.27
C TYR A 28 34.37 -12.23 2.90
N PRO A 29 34.70 -13.33 2.19
CA PRO A 29 35.30 -13.28 0.86
C PRO A 29 34.31 -12.95 -0.28
N ASP A 30 33.00 -12.91 0.01
CA ASP A 30 31.96 -12.71 -1.00
C ASP A 30 31.75 -11.24 -1.37
N ASN A 31 31.62 -10.98 -2.67
CA ASN A 31 31.31 -9.67 -3.23
C ASN A 31 29.97 -9.15 -2.67
N PRO A 32 29.91 -7.98 -1.99
CA PRO A 32 28.67 -7.40 -1.47
C PRO A 32 27.54 -7.28 -2.50
N PHE A 33 27.89 -7.09 -3.78
CA PHE A 33 26.89 -7.13 -4.86
C PHE A 33 26.22 -8.49 -5.03
N LYS A 34 26.98 -9.58 -4.89
CA LYS A 34 26.42 -10.94 -4.99
C LYS A 34 25.47 -11.22 -3.84
N LYS A 35 25.80 -10.73 -2.65
CA LYS A 35 24.97 -10.86 -1.46
C LYS A 35 23.65 -10.07 -1.59
N MET A 36 23.74 -8.83 -2.05
CA MET A 36 22.58 -8.01 -2.38
C MET A 36 21.70 -8.68 -3.46
N GLU A 37 22.30 -9.20 -4.53
CA GLU A 37 21.57 -9.93 -5.59
C GLU A 37 20.87 -11.17 -5.01
N ASN A 38 21.56 -11.95 -4.17
CA ASN A 38 20.97 -13.12 -3.51
C ASN A 38 19.81 -12.72 -2.60
N LEU A 39 19.92 -11.61 -1.86
CA LEU A 39 18.85 -11.07 -1.03
C LEU A 39 17.60 -10.71 -1.84
N LEU A 40 17.78 -9.96 -2.93
CA LEU A 40 16.68 -9.54 -3.79
C LEU A 40 15.97 -10.76 -4.44
N ASN A 41 16.75 -11.77 -4.85
CA ASN A 41 16.21 -13.02 -5.37
C ASN A 41 15.49 -13.85 -4.30
N TYR A 42 16.07 -13.97 -3.09
CA TYR A 42 15.49 -14.70 -1.97
C TYR A 42 14.11 -14.14 -1.60
N LEU A 43 14.02 -12.81 -1.49
CA LEU A 43 12.79 -12.11 -1.13
C LEU A 43 11.79 -12.00 -2.29
N LYS A 44 12.21 -12.29 -3.54
CA LYS A 44 11.39 -12.13 -4.76
C LYS A 44 10.72 -10.76 -4.84
N CYS A 45 11.41 -9.72 -4.38
CA CYS A 45 10.83 -8.38 -4.25
C CYS A 45 10.65 -7.66 -5.60
N CYS A 46 11.33 -8.14 -6.65
CA CYS A 46 11.23 -7.62 -8.00
C CYS A 46 11.70 -8.67 -9.02
N ASP A 47 11.45 -8.41 -10.30
CA ASP A 47 11.88 -9.30 -11.39
C ASP A 47 13.39 -9.18 -11.69
N SER A 48 13.92 -10.13 -12.46
CA SER A 48 15.35 -10.19 -12.77
C SER A 48 15.89 -8.96 -13.51
N ASP A 49 15.08 -8.26 -14.29
CA ASP A 49 15.55 -7.05 -14.99
C ASP A 49 15.61 -5.87 -14.03
N HIS A 50 14.66 -5.80 -13.11
CA HIS A 50 14.67 -4.80 -12.05
C HIS A 50 15.83 -5.04 -11.07
N ILE A 51 16.18 -6.29 -10.75
CA ILE A 51 17.38 -6.62 -9.98
C ILE A 51 18.64 -6.10 -10.70
N LYS A 52 18.77 -6.30 -12.02
CA LYS A 52 19.89 -5.76 -12.80
C LYS A 52 19.93 -4.23 -12.76
N TYR A 53 18.77 -3.59 -12.85
CA TYR A 53 18.65 -2.14 -12.72
C TYR A 53 19.15 -1.64 -11.35
N ILE A 54 18.67 -2.24 -10.25
CA ILE A 54 19.13 -1.91 -8.89
C ILE A 54 20.65 -2.08 -8.78
N CYS A 55 21.20 -3.22 -9.20
CA CYS A 55 22.64 -3.47 -9.19
C CYS A 55 23.44 -2.40 -9.95
N CYS A 56 22.94 -1.96 -11.12
CA CYS A 56 23.56 -0.92 -11.93
C CYS A 56 23.56 0.44 -11.21
N VAL A 57 22.43 0.85 -10.64
CA VAL A 57 22.29 2.11 -9.91
C VAL A 57 23.15 2.12 -8.64
N VAL A 58 23.14 1.03 -7.87
CA VAL A 58 23.98 0.89 -6.66
C VAL A 58 25.48 0.96 -7.02
N ASN A 59 25.90 0.33 -8.11
CA ASN A 59 27.28 0.46 -8.59
C ASN A 59 27.62 1.89 -9.03
N THR A 60 26.69 2.58 -9.68
CA THR A 60 26.82 3.99 -10.05
C THR A 60 27.01 4.87 -8.81
N LEU A 61 26.21 4.69 -7.76
CA LEU A 61 26.34 5.39 -6.47
C LEU A 61 27.71 5.13 -5.81
N ARG A 62 28.17 3.87 -5.83
CA ARG A 62 29.49 3.48 -5.32
C ARG A 62 30.62 4.15 -6.08
N ILE A 63 30.58 4.19 -7.41
CA ILE A 63 31.59 4.86 -8.24
C ILE A 63 31.60 6.37 -7.97
N ASN A 64 30.41 6.99 -7.95
CA ASN A 64 30.26 8.42 -7.64
C ASN A 64 30.84 8.77 -6.25
N THR A 65 30.70 7.88 -5.28
CA THR A 65 31.29 8.04 -3.95
C THR A 65 32.82 7.87 -3.99
N ARG A 66 33.32 6.81 -4.64
CA ARG A 66 34.75 6.51 -4.72
C ARG A 66 35.54 7.62 -5.42
N LEU A 67 34.95 8.24 -6.43
CA LEU A 67 35.56 9.34 -7.19
C LEU A 67 35.28 10.72 -6.56
N GLY A 68 34.66 10.76 -5.37
CA GLY A 68 34.49 11.98 -4.58
C GLY A 68 33.35 12.91 -5.01
N ASN A 69 32.52 12.50 -5.99
CA ASN A 69 31.34 13.26 -6.42
C ASN A 69 30.25 13.26 -5.34
N ILE A 70 30.03 12.12 -4.67
CA ILE A 70 29.16 12.02 -3.48
C ILE A 70 30.05 11.88 -2.25
N LYS A 71 29.87 12.76 -1.27
CA LYS A 71 30.65 12.76 -0.02
C LYS A 71 29.87 12.05 1.09
N LEU A 72 30.32 10.85 1.45
CA LEU A 72 29.82 10.16 2.63
C LEU A 72 30.46 10.73 3.90
N PRO A 73 29.67 11.01 4.96
CA PRO A 73 30.22 11.36 6.26
C PRO A 73 31.11 10.24 6.83
N LYS A 74 31.99 10.55 7.80
CA LYS A 74 32.70 9.50 8.54
C LYS A 74 31.80 8.93 9.63
N ILE A 75 31.66 7.60 9.68
CA ILE A 75 30.76 6.84 10.58
C ILE A 75 31.11 7.05 12.07
N ASN A 76 32.40 7.19 12.39
CA ASN A 76 32.91 7.37 13.76
C ASN A 76 32.67 8.76 14.37
N LYS A 77 31.90 9.63 13.70
CA LYS A 77 31.45 10.91 14.24
C LYS A 77 29.94 10.93 14.16
N SER A 78 29.26 11.46 15.18
CA SER A 78 27.81 11.65 15.13
C SER A 78 27.41 12.31 13.79
N LEU A 79 26.41 11.71 13.16
CA LEU A 79 25.78 12.21 11.93
C LEU A 79 24.99 13.46 12.31
N THR A 80 25.67 14.61 12.32
CA THR A 80 25.01 15.90 12.56
C THR A 80 23.96 16.14 11.49
N GLU A 81 22.93 16.91 11.83
CA GLU A 81 21.84 17.29 10.92
C GLU A 81 22.37 17.85 9.59
N ILE A 82 23.42 18.67 9.64
CA ILE A 82 24.09 19.24 8.45
C ILE A 82 24.66 18.13 7.54
N LYS A 83 25.27 17.08 8.11
CA LYS A 83 25.83 15.96 7.33
C LYS A 83 24.75 15.11 6.69
N LEU A 84 23.66 14.84 7.43
CA LEU A 84 22.49 14.14 6.90
C LEU A 84 21.84 14.95 5.78
N ASN A 85 21.69 16.27 5.98
CA ASN A 85 21.12 17.15 4.98
C ASN A 85 21.92 17.13 3.68
N ASN A 86 23.26 17.15 3.78
CA ASN A 86 24.11 17.05 2.60
C ASN A 86 24.01 15.68 1.91
N LEU A 87 23.93 14.60 2.68
CA LEU A 87 23.84 13.24 2.16
C LEU A 87 22.55 12.96 1.39
N PHE A 88 21.41 13.49 1.85
CA PHE A 88 20.09 13.19 1.27
C PHE A 88 19.53 14.28 0.36
N PHE A 89 19.86 15.55 0.60
CA PHE A 89 19.25 16.66 -0.16
C PHE A 89 20.24 17.32 -1.13
N ASN A 90 21.54 17.32 -0.86
CA ASN A 90 22.51 18.11 -1.63
C ASN A 90 23.54 17.26 -2.40
N TYR A 91 23.12 16.12 -2.96
CA TYR A 91 23.95 15.29 -3.85
C TYR A 91 23.42 15.27 -5.28
N SER A 92 24.32 15.07 -6.24
CA SER A 92 24.02 14.74 -7.64
C SER A 92 24.71 13.43 -8.00
N ILE A 93 24.10 12.62 -8.85
CA ILE A 93 24.67 11.38 -9.38
C ILE A 93 25.05 11.64 -10.84
N LYS A 94 26.34 11.53 -11.17
CA LYS A 94 26.83 11.57 -12.54
C LYS A 94 26.71 10.19 -13.20
N HIS A 95 26.48 10.17 -14.51
CA HIS A 95 26.68 8.95 -15.28
C HIS A 95 28.16 8.52 -15.19
N CYS A 96 28.40 7.22 -15.35
CA CYS A 96 29.75 6.68 -15.34
C CYS A 96 29.89 5.54 -16.33
N HIS A 97 31.09 5.43 -16.90
CA HIS A 97 31.49 4.34 -17.78
C HIS A 97 32.88 3.81 -17.39
N THR A 98 33.25 2.67 -17.97
CA THR A 98 34.60 2.13 -17.86
C THR A 98 35.43 2.67 -19.01
N ASP A 99 36.58 3.26 -18.70
CA ASP A 99 37.66 3.51 -19.66
C ASP A 99 38.42 2.19 -19.84
N ASP A 100 38.19 1.52 -20.97
CA ASP A 100 38.74 0.20 -21.27
C ASP A 100 40.28 0.22 -21.42
N GLU A 101 40.85 1.34 -21.86
CA GLU A 101 42.31 1.50 -22.01
C GLU A 101 42.98 1.65 -20.64
N LYS A 102 42.40 2.47 -19.76
CA LYS A 102 42.94 2.72 -18.42
C LYS A 102 42.47 1.72 -17.37
N LYS A 103 41.49 0.87 -17.69
CA LYS A 103 40.81 -0.05 -16.77
C LYS A 103 40.30 0.65 -15.51
N GLN A 104 39.75 1.84 -15.67
CA GLN A 104 39.26 2.69 -14.58
C GLN A 104 37.84 3.20 -14.87
N PHE A 105 37.11 3.55 -13.81
CA PHE A 105 35.82 4.21 -13.96
C PHE A 105 36.02 5.71 -14.15
N VAL A 106 35.24 6.29 -15.07
CA VAL A 106 35.22 7.72 -15.35
C VAL A 106 33.80 8.23 -15.15
N LEU A 107 33.68 9.43 -14.57
CA LEU A 107 32.41 10.14 -14.46
C LEU A 107 32.19 11.01 -15.70
N ASP A 108 30.98 10.96 -16.23
CA ASP A 108 30.58 11.83 -17.34
C ASP A 108 30.26 13.24 -16.84
N ASP A 109 30.11 14.16 -17.79
CA ASP A 109 29.59 15.50 -17.54
C ASP A 109 28.06 15.56 -17.50
N THR A 110 27.40 14.43 -17.79
CA THR A 110 25.94 14.27 -17.69
C THR A 110 25.52 13.67 -16.36
N PHE A 111 24.30 13.98 -15.94
CA PHE A 111 23.75 13.56 -14.66
C PHE A 111 22.67 12.49 -14.83
N PHE A 112 22.80 11.43 -14.05
CA PHE A 112 21.74 10.46 -13.83
C PHE A 112 20.66 11.04 -12.89
N CYS A 113 21.06 11.86 -11.92
CA CYS A 113 20.16 12.58 -11.01
C CYS A 113 20.82 13.89 -10.55
N THR A 114 20.13 15.02 -10.63
CA THR A 114 20.64 16.33 -10.19
C THR A 114 20.25 16.64 -8.75
N SER A 115 20.93 17.60 -8.13
CA SER A 115 20.71 17.96 -6.73
C SER A 115 19.31 18.50 -6.41
N ASP A 116 18.67 19.12 -7.38
CA ASP A 116 17.32 19.68 -7.29
C ASP A 116 16.22 18.71 -7.75
N SER A 117 16.57 17.56 -8.35
CA SER A 117 15.59 16.55 -8.78
C SER A 117 15.14 15.65 -7.62
N TYR A 118 14.38 16.22 -6.68
CA TYR A 118 13.85 15.47 -5.53
C TYR A 118 12.92 14.32 -5.94
N ARG A 119 12.26 14.43 -7.10
CA ARG A 119 11.42 13.36 -7.64
C ARG A 119 12.24 12.12 -7.96
N ASP A 120 13.34 12.29 -8.68
CA ASP A 120 14.23 11.18 -9.01
C ASP A 120 14.88 10.62 -7.74
N LYS A 121 15.28 11.49 -6.80
CA LYS A 121 15.83 11.05 -5.51
C LYS A 121 14.86 10.19 -4.70
N ALA A 122 13.58 10.58 -4.63
CA ALA A 122 12.57 9.79 -3.96
C ALA A 122 12.35 8.43 -4.66
N ALA A 123 12.31 8.42 -6.00
CA ALA A 123 12.15 7.20 -6.78
C ALA A 123 13.38 6.26 -6.76
N LEU A 124 14.56 6.78 -6.41
CA LEU A 124 15.81 6.02 -6.27
C LEU A 124 16.09 5.60 -4.82
N MET A 125 15.15 5.84 -3.89
CA MET A 125 15.39 5.62 -2.46
C MET A 125 15.66 4.16 -2.12
N ASP A 126 15.11 3.22 -2.89
CA ASP A 126 15.35 1.79 -2.73
C ASP A 126 16.81 1.42 -3.04
N CYS A 127 17.35 1.91 -4.15
CA CYS A 127 18.73 1.75 -4.54
C CYS A 127 19.67 2.49 -3.58
N PHE A 128 19.28 3.71 -3.16
CA PHE A 128 20.10 4.52 -2.27
C PHE A 128 20.19 3.93 -0.86
N SER A 129 19.07 3.50 -0.28
CA SER A 129 19.04 2.84 1.03
C SER A 129 19.80 1.51 1.03
N LEU A 130 19.68 0.70 -0.02
CA LEU A 130 20.50 -0.51 -0.22
C LEU A 130 21.99 -0.19 -0.32
N PHE A 131 22.36 0.85 -1.08
CA PHE A 131 23.74 1.31 -1.17
C PHE A 131 24.30 1.70 0.19
N LEU A 132 23.52 2.46 0.98
CA LEU A 132 23.94 2.87 2.32
C LEU A 132 24.12 1.65 3.24
N PHE A 133 23.17 0.71 3.24
CA PHE A 133 23.25 -0.49 4.06
C PHE A 133 24.50 -1.33 3.75
N TYR A 134 24.74 -1.68 2.48
CA TYR A 134 25.81 -2.60 2.07
C TYR A 134 27.20 -1.98 1.95
N PHE A 135 27.30 -0.67 1.64
CA PHE A 135 28.58 -0.04 1.27
C PHE A 135 28.96 1.15 2.15
N TYR A 136 28.10 1.56 3.08
CA TYR A 136 28.40 2.63 4.02
C TYR A 136 28.26 2.20 5.47
N THR A 137 27.04 2.03 5.97
CA THR A 137 26.77 1.61 7.36
C THR A 137 25.44 0.86 7.41
N SER A 138 25.38 -0.21 8.20
CA SER A 138 24.16 -1.01 8.42
C SER A 138 23.03 -0.22 9.10
N SER A 139 23.36 0.93 9.71
CA SER A 139 22.42 1.82 10.41
C SER A 139 21.46 2.60 9.51
N PHE A 140 21.50 2.38 8.18
CA PHE A 140 20.46 2.84 7.26
C PHE A 140 19.73 1.62 6.72
N PHE A 141 18.49 1.43 7.13
CA PHE A 141 17.72 0.26 6.75
C PHE A 141 17.26 0.34 5.29
N PRO A 142 17.45 -0.74 4.50
CA PRO A 142 17.05 -0.75 3.11
C PRO A 142 15.53 -0.70 2.99
N ILE A 143 15.01 0.01 1.97
CA ILE A 143 13.59 -0.01 1.60
C ILE A 143 13.42 -0.98 0.43
N LEU A 144 13.19 -2.25 0.76
CA LEU A 144 12.88 -3.30 -0.22
C LEU A 144 11.38 -3.30 -0.56
N PHE A 145 11.00 -3.93 -1.68
CA PHE A 145 9.62 -3.87 -2.21
C PHE A 145 9.17 -2.44 -2.51
N SER A 146 10.07 -1.63 -3.07
CA SER A 146 9.83 -0.21 -3.32
C SER A 146 8.58 0.05 -4.13
N SER A 147 8.26 -0.77 -5.12
CA SER A 147 7.03 -0.71 -5.93
C SER A 147 5.73 -1.06 -5.17
N ARG A 148 5.87 -1.63 -3.97
CA ARG A 148 4.86 -2.16 -3.06
C ARG A 148 5.13 -1.71 -1.62
N PHE A 149 5.28 -0.39 -1.41
CA PHE A 149 5.49 0.16 -0.08
C PHE A 149 4.40 -0.27 0.94
N ASP A 150 3.20 -0.61 0.47
CA ASP A 150 2.15 -1.21 1.30
C ASP A 150 2.58 -2.50 2.01
N ILE A 151 3.47 -3.29 1.41
CA ILE A 151 4.02 -4.50 2.01
C ILE A 151 4.87 -4.14 3.23
N ILE A 152 5.73 -3.12 3.12
CA ILE A 152 6.53 -2.64 4.26
C ILE A 152 5.62 -2.13 5.38
N GLN A 153 4.57 -1.36 5.03
CA GLN A 153 3.60 -0.89 6.02
C GLN A 153 2.90 -2.05 6.73
N LYS A 154 2.49 -3.10 6.00
CA LYS A 154 1.89 -4.32 6.59
C LYS A 154 2.85 -5.04 7.52
N HIS A 155 4.13 -5.16 7.15
CA HIS A 155 5.12 -5.77 8.03
C HIS A 155 5.32 -4.96 9.30
N CYS A 156 5.39 -3.62 9.18
CA CYS A 156 5.48 -2.74 10.34
C CYS A 156 4.25 -2.88 11.24
N ASP A 157 3.05 -2.91 10.64
CA ASP A 157 1.82 -3.17 11.38
C ASP A 157 1.93 -4.48 12.13
N ALA A 158 2.22 -5.60 11.47
CA ALA A 158 2.31 -6.92 12.10
C ALA A 158 3.27 -6.93 13.31
N LEU A 159 4.43 -6.29 13.16
CA LEU A 159 5.43 -6.21 14.22
C LEU A 159 5.03 -5.29 15.39
N GLY A 160 4.12 -4.36 15.15
CA GLY A 160 3.84 -3.23 16.04
C GLY A 160 4.93 -2.17 15.99
N CYS A 161 5.59 -2.02 14.83
CA CYS A 161 6.52 -0.95 14.55
C CYS A 161 5.73 0.30 14.10
N ASN A 162 5.65 1.30 14.97
CA ASN A 162 4.96 2.55 14.67
C ASN A 162 5.80 3.40 13.72
N ILE A 163 5.35 3.51 12.46
CA ILE A 163 5.98 4.36 11.45
C ILE A 163 5.28 5.73 11.37
N PRO A 164 5.99 6.80 10.96
CA PRO A 164 5.39 8.11 10.70
C PRO A 164 4.30 8.05 9.63
N ASP A 165 3.39 9.01 9.68
CA ASP A 165 2.41 9.22 8.60
C ASP A 165 3.12 9.64 7.31
N ILE A 166 2.69 9.05 6.19
CA ILE A 166 3.17 9.48 4.86
C ILE A 166 2.79 10.95 4.64
N PRO A 167 3.74 11.82 4.22
CA PRO A 167 3.45 13.22 3.93
C PRO A 167 2.36 13.36 2.86
N LYS A 168 1.38 14.23 3.09
CA LYS A 168 0.33 14.57 2.09
C LYS A 168 0.80 15.55 1.01
N SER A 169 2.03 16.04 1.12
CA SER A 169 2.53 17.11 0.26
C SER A 169 2.82 16.57 -1.15
N LYS A 170 2.76 17.44 -2.16
CA LYS A 170 3.27 17.13 -3.51
C LYS A 170 4.77 17.45 -3.66
N ASN A 171 5.44 17.81 -2.56
CA ASN A 171 6.84 18.16 -2.53
C ASN A 171 7.67 16.91 -2.27
N TYR A 172 8.34 16.41 -3.31
CA TYR A 172 9.19 15.22 -3.24
C TYR A 172 10.32 15.31 -2.20
N LYS A 173 10.73 16.52 -1.82
CA LYS A 173 11.70 16.71 -0.74
C LYS A 173 11.17 16.15 0.60
N ASP A 174 9.86 16.23 0.83
CA ASP A 174 9.23 15.70 2.04
C ASP A 174 9.23 14.17 2.03
N TYR A 175 9.15 13.53 0.86
CA TYR A 175 9.31 12.07 0.77
C TYR A 175 10.75 11.61 1.02
N VAL A 176 11.74 12.38 0.56
CA VAL A 176 13.15 12.12 0.92
C VAL A 176 13.34 12.27 2.43
N ALA A 177 12.75 13.30 3.05
CA ALA A 177 12.79 13.47 4.51
C ALA A 177 12.03 12.36 5.26
N TYR A 178 10.93 11.86 4.68
CA TYR A 178 10.15 10.76 5.25
C TYR A 178 10.96 9.47 5.39
N TYR A 179 11.90 9.17 4.49
CA TYR A 179 12.82 8.05 4.66
C TYR A 179 13.65 8.18 5.95
N LEU A 180 14.13 9.38 6.29
CA LEU A 180 14.89 9.58 7.53
C LEU A 180 14.02 9.32 8.77
N GLN A 181 12.76 9.78 8.75
CA GLN A 181 11.82 9.52 9.83
C GLN A 181 11.45 8.04 9.95
N LEU A 182 11.34 7.31 8.82
CA LEU A 182 11.19 5.86 8.82
C LEU A 182 12.40 5.17 9.45
N ASN A 183 13.61 5.59 9.09
CA ASN A 183 14.84 5.02 9.65
C ASN A 183 14.92 5.24 11.17
N ASP A 184 14.54 6.42 11.67
CA ASP A 184 14.44 6.70 13.10
C ASP A 184 13.39 5.80 13.79
N ALA A 185 12.23 5.60 13.17
CA ALA A 185 11.19 4.70 13.69
C ALA A 185 11.68 3.25 13.76
N PHE A 186 12.43 2.79 12.76
CA PHE A 186 13.02 1.47 12.72
C PHE A 186 14.09 1.28 13.81
N HIS A 187 14.96 2.27 14.02
CA HIS A 187 15.92 2.25 15.13
C HIS A 187 15.24 2.19 16.49
N ASN A 188 14.23 3.04 16.72
CA ASN A 188 13.46 3.01 17.97
C ASN A 188 12.82 1.64 18.22
N PHE A 189 12.31 0.99 17.17
CA PHE A 189 11.76 -0.36 17.27
C PHE A 189 12.86 -1.41 17.55
N ALA A 190 14.00 -1.33 16.86
CA ALA A 190 15.13 -2.23 17.05
C ALA A 190 15.67 -2.14 18.48
N ASP A 191 15.92 -0.92 18.97
CA ASP A 191 16.38 -0.64 20.34
C ASP A 191 15.40 -1.16 21.39
N TYR A 192 14.10 -0.86 21.23
CA TYR A 192 13.07 -1.36 22.16
C TYR A 192 13.02 -2.89 22.25
N ASN A 193 13.33 -3.57 21.13
CA ASN A 193 13.31 -5.02 21.06
C ASN A 193 14.68 -5.68 21.29
N ASN A 194 15.75 -4.90 21.48
CA ASN A 194 17.14 -5.34 21.55
C ASN A 194 17.58 -6.12 20.29
N LEU A 195 17.28 -5.59 19.12
CA LEU A 195 17.71 -6.14 17.83
C LEU A 195 18.93 -5.38 17.33
N ASN A 196 19.91 -6.09 16.75
CA ASN A 196 20.91 -5.42 15.91
C ASN A 196 20.34 -5.09 14.51
N ASP A 197 21.11 -4.38 13.69
CA ASP A 197 20.65 -3.88 12.39
C ASP A 197 20.20 -5.04 11.46
N GLU A 198 20.93 -6.15 11.44
CA GLU A 198 20.63 -7.31 10.61
C GLU A 198 19.44 -8.13 11.11
N GLU A 199 19.33 -8.26 12.43
CA GLU A 199 18.18 -8.85 13.10
C GLU A 199 16.92 -8.06 12.82
N PHE A 200 16.98 -6.72 12.83
CA PHE A 200 15.85 -5.89 12.44
C PHE A 200 15.45 -6.14 10.98
N CYS A 201 16.40 -6.15 10.05
CA CYS A 201 16.12 -6.43 8.64
C CYS A 201 15.49 -7.81 8.41
N ALA A 202 16.04 -8.86 9.05
CA ALA A 202 15.48 -10.21 8.97
C ALA A 202 14.10 -10.29 9.64
N CYS A 203 13.88 -9.52 10.71
CA CYS A 203 12.58 -9.40 11.37
C CYS A 203 11.53 -8.76 10.44
N LEU A 204 11.87 -7.64 9.81
CA LEU A 204 10.99 -6.89 8.92
C LEU A 204 10.64 -7.67 7.64
N TYR A 205 11.63 -8.33 7.02
CA TYR A 205 11.46 -8.95 5.70
C TYR A 205 11.20 -10.46 5.73
N GLY A 206 11.45 -11.13 6.86
CA GLY A 206 11.29 -12.57 6.99
C GLY A 206 10.29 -12.99 8.06
N PHE A 207 10.39 -12.43 9.27
CA PHE A 207 9.49 -12.81 10.37
C PHE A 207 8.10 -12.18 10.26
N ALA A 208 8.03 -10.88 9.98
CA ALA A 208 6.76 -10.16 9.83
C ALA A 208 5.77 -10.80 8.82
N PRO A 209 6.18 -11.23 7.61
CA PRO A 209 5.23 -11.86 6.68
C PRO A 209 4.64 -13.17 7.22
N MET A 210 5.36 -13.92 8.07
CA MET A 210 4.85 -15.15 8.69
C MET A 210 3.72 -14.89 9.69
N MET A 211 3.58 -13.65 10.17
CA MET A 211 2.57 -13.24 11.14
C MET A 211 1.26 -12.80 10.46
N LEU A 212 1.27 -12.62 9.14
CA LEU A 212 0.10 -12.18 8.38
C LEU A 212 -0.72 -13.39 7.89
N GLU A 213 -2.00 -13.43 8.22
CA GLU A 213 -2.95 -14.40 7.65
C GLU A 213 -3.37 -13.94 6.24
N GLU A 214 -3.11 -14.73 5.20
CA GLU A 214 -3.64 -14.46 3.85
C GLU A 214 -5.12 -14.88 3.75
N ASN A 215 -6.07 -13.94 3.76
CA ASN A 215 -7.44 -14.25 3.35
C ASN A 215 -7.61 -14.09 1.84
N LYS A 216 -7.37 -15.17 1.08
CA LYS A 216 -7.48 -15.19 -0.39
C LYS A 216 -8.92 -15.24 -0.93
N ASN A 217 -9.93 -15.47 -0.09
CA ASN A 217 -11.29 -15.79 -0.50
C ASN A 217 -12.34 -14.77 -0.06
N GLN A 218 -12.12 -13.49 -0.33
CA GLN A 218 -13.12 -12.46 -0.07
C GLN A 218 -13.80 -12.02 -1.37
N GLU A 219 -15.12 -12.05 -1.40
CA GLU A 219 -15.89 -11.43 -2.47
C GLU A 219 -15.52 -9.95 -2.58
N LEU A 220 -15.44 -9.46 -3.83
CA LEU A 220 -15.23 -8.04 -4.07
C LEU A 220 -16.51 -7.27 -3.71
N PRO A 221 -16.40 -6.10 -3.05
CA PRO A 221 -17.54 -5.21 -2.87
C PRO A 221 -18.12 -4.81 -4.23
N GLU A 222 -19.38 -4.39 -4.26
CA GLU A 222 -19.95 -3.80 -5.47
C GLU A 222 -19.19 -2.51 -5.82
N PRO A 223 -18.90 -2.26 -7.12
CA PRO A 223 -18.10 -1.11 -7.53
C PRO A 223 -18.87 0.20 -7.33
N THR A 224 -18.21 1.24 -6.85
CA THR A 224 -18.82 2.58 -6.77
C THR A 224 -18.22 3.58 -7.72
N ASN A 225 -16.98 3.37 -8.14
CA ASN A 225 -16.28 4.26 -9.05
C ASN A 225 -15.81 3.52 -10.30
N ILE A 226 -15.56 4.29 -11.36
CA ILE A 226 -14.91 3.83 -12.58
C ILE A 226 -13.63 4.62 -12.78
N TRP A 227 -12.53 3.92 -12.98
CA TRP A 227 -11.22 4.51 -13.20
C TRP A 227 -10.69 4.14 -14.57
N PHE A 228 -10.28 5.14 -15.34
CA PHE A 228 -9.54 4.96 -16.56
C PHE A 228 -8.05 4.82 -16.23
N THR A 229 -7.36 3.83 -16.78
CA THR A 229 -5.92 3.68 -16.61
C THR A 229 -5.23 3.18 -17.87
N GLY A 230 -3.94 3.49 -17.97
CA GLY A 230 -3.10 3.20 -19.13
C GLY A 230 -2.27 1.93 -18.96
N GLY A 231 -2.41 0.99 -19.90
CA GLY A 231 -1.58 -0.17 -20.10
C GLY A 231 -0.51 0.01 -21.18
N GLY A 232 0.62 -0.68 -21.07
CA GLY A 232 1.63 -0.76 -22.13
C GLY A 232 2.91 0.02 -21.88
N ALA A 233 3.18 0.46 -20.64
CA ALA A 233 4.46 1.10 -20.35
C ALA A 233 5.56 0.03 -20.28
N GLY A 234 6.62 0.15 -21.09
CA GLY A 234 7.79 -0.73 -20.99
C GLY A 234 7.61 -2.18 -21.49
N GLY A 235 6.58 -2.47 -22.29
CA GLY A 235 6.42 -3.75 -23.01
C GLY A 235 5.93 -4.95 -22.18
N LYS A 236 6.28 -5.05 -20.89
CA LYS A 236 5.83 -6.14 -19.99
C LYS A 236 4.31 -6.16 -19.78
N ASP A 237 3.69 -4.99 -19.67
CA ASP A 237 2.24 -4.83 -19.59
C ASP A 237 1.50 -5.51 -20.75
N PHE A 238 2.04 -5.40 -21.97
CA PHE A 238 1.42 -5.99 -23.16
C PHE A 238 1.42 -7.51 -23.11
N TYR A 239 2.52 -8.11 -22.65
CA TYR A 239 2.60 -9.55 -22.44
C TYR A 239 1.51 -10.01 -21.45
N TYR A 240 1.35 -9.31 -20.34
CA TYR A 240 0.29 -9.63 -19.37
C TYR A 240 -1.12 -9.52 -19.99
N LEU A 241 -1.41 -8.38 -20.63
CA LEU A 241 -2.73 -8.12 -21.21
C LEU A 241 -3.08 -9.10 -22.35
N ASP A 242 -2.11 -9.55 -23.15
CA ASP A 242 -2.33 -10.52 -24.23
C ASP A 242 -2.73 -11.91 -23.73
N ASN A 243 -2.16 -12.29 -22.59
CA ASN A 243 -2.39 -13.57 -21.93
C ASN A 243 -3.66 -13.59 -21.08
N LEU A 244 -4.40 -12.48 -21.00
CA LEU A 244 -5.71 -12.44 -20.35
C LEU A 244 -6.63 -13.54 -20.91
N GLY A 245 -7.01 -14.47 -20.04
CA GLY A 245 -7.89 -15.61 -20.35
C GLY A 245 -7.18 -16.85 -20.91
N LYS A 246 -5.84 -16.84 -21.04
CA LYS A 246 -5.04 -17.96 -21.55
C LYS A 246 -4.22 -18.67 -20.46
N ASP A 247 -3.83 -17.95 -19.43
CA ASP A 247 -3.08 -18.49 -18.30
C ASP A 247 -3.59 -17.87 -16.99
N THR A 248 -3.89 -18.72 -16.00
CA THR A 248 -4.46 -18.31 -14.70
C THR A 248 -3.40 -18.06 -13.63
N SER A 249 -2.14 -18.45 -13.89
CA SER A 249 -1.02 -18.32 -12.94
C SER A 249 -0.50 -16.89 -12.79
N TYR A 250 -0.78 -15.99 -13.76
CA TYR A 250 -0.25 -14.62 -13.76
C TYR A 250 -1.15 -13.58 -13.10
N ASN A 251 -2.32 -13.96 -12.59
CA ASN A 251 -3.36 -12.99 -12.20
C ASN A 251 -3.14 -12.29 -10.85
N GLN A 252 -2.17 -12.70 -10.02
CA GLN A 252 -2.20 -12.34 -8.60
C GLN A 252 -1.26 -11.21 -8.14
N ASP A 253 -0.34 -10.69 -8.96
CA ASP A 253 0.63 -9.67 -8.49
C ASP A 253 0.86 -8.47 -9.43
N ASN A 254 -0.04 -8.21 -10.39
CA ASN A 254 0.13 -7.08 -11.32
C ASN A 254 -0.38 -5.77 -10.75
N ILE A 255 0.54 -4.83 -10.59
CA ILE A 255 0.29 -3.54 -9.97
C ILE A 255 0.15 -2.48 -11.05
N TRP A 256 -0.89 -1.66 -10.92
CA TRP A 256 -1.27 -0.69 -11.92
C TRP A 256 -1.39 0.69 -11.28
N ALA A 257 -0.92 1.72 -11.98
CA ALA A 257 -1.16 3.08 -11.54
C ALA A 257 -2.67 3.34 -11.42
N CYS A 258 -3.09 3.92 -10.31
CA CYS A 258 -4.49 4.19 -10.01
C CYS A 258 -4.68 5.55 -9.34
N ASN A 259 -5.93 5.90 -9.07
CA ASN A 259 -6.26 7.07 -8.27
C ASN A 259 -6.11 6.75 -6.78
N GLU A 260 -5.77 7.73 -5.95
CA GLU A 260 -5.72 7.57 -4.49
C GLU A 260 -7.09 7.27 -3.85
N HIS A 261 -8.17 7.57 -4.57
CA HIS A 261 -9.55 7.27 -4.19
C HIS A 261 -10.04 5.91 -4.68
N THR A 262 -9.20 5.14 -5.38
CA THR A 262 -9.57 3.79 -5.86
C THR A 262 -9.89 2.88 -4.68
N LYS A 263 -11.08 2.28 -4.68
CA LYS A 263 -11.52 1.33 -3.67
C LYS A 263 -11.51 -0.10 -4.19
N ARG A 264 -11.34 -1.05 -3.27
CA ARG A 264 -11.46 -2.47 -3.60
C ARG A 264 -12.85 -2.74 -4.17
N GLY A 265 -12.87 -3.39 -5.33
CA GLY A 265 -14.07 -3.64 -6.10
C GLY A 265 -14.38 -2.60 -7.18
N ASP A 266 -13.72 -1.44 -7.28
CA ASP A 266 -14.03 -0.47 -8.33
C ASP A 266 -13.79 -1.00 -9.75
N ILE A 267 -14.45 -0.40 -10.75
CA ILE A 267 -14.29 -0.76 -12.16
C ILE A 267 -13.03 -0.07 -12.71
N ILE A 268 -12.18 -0.81 -13.40
CA ILE A 268 -10.99 -0.29 -14.07
C ILE A 268 -11.13 -0.46 -15.58
N VAL A 269 -11.17 0.65 -16.33
CA VAL A 269 -11.10 0.66 -17.78
C VAL A 269 -9.63 0.69 -18.19
N MET A 270 -9.16 -0.37 -18.85
CA MET A 270 -7.76 -0.50 -19.26
C MET A 270 -7.59 -0.08 -20.73
N TYR A 271 -6.90 1.03 -20.97
CA TYR A 271 -6.52 1.47 -22.32
C TYR A 271 -5.05 1.20 -22.58
N CYS A 272 -4.76 0.44 -23.63
CA CYS A 272 -3.41 0.21 -24.09
C CYS A 272 -2.89 1.44 -24.82
N LYS A 273 -1.75 1.97 -24.38
CA LYS A 273 -0.99 3.01 -25.06
C LYS A 273 -0.41 2.50 -26.39
N SER A 274 0.26 3.39 -27.11
CA SER A 274 0.98 3.06 -28.35
C SER A 274 1.89 1.84 -28.15
N PRO A 275 1.94 0.89 -29.10
CA PRO A 275 1.36 0.94 -30.45
C PRO A 275 -0.09 0.46 -30.57
N ARG A 276 -0.73 -0.01 -29.49
CA ARG A 276 -2.09 -0.58 -29.56
C ARG A 276 -3.16 0.50 -29.63
N SER A 277 -3.10 1.48 -28.74
CA SER A 277 -3.94 2.69 -28.76
C SER A 277 -5.45 2.44 -28.74
N TYR A 278 -5.92 1.45 -27.97
CA TYR A 278 -7.34 1.12 -27.79
C TYR A 278 -7.68 0.67 -26.36
N ILE A 279 -8.96 0.78 -25.98
CA ILE A 279 -9.49 0.17 -24.76
C ILE A 279 -9.47 -1.34 -24.93
N HIS A 280 -8.64 -2.03 -24.13
CA HIS A 280 -8.37 -3.45 -24.27
C HIS A 280 -9.32 -4.30 -23.43
N SER A 281 -9.64 -3.86 -22.22
CA SER A 281 -10.34 -4.69 -21.24
C SER A 281 -10.93 -3.86 -20.10
N ILE A 282 -11.93 -4.44 -19.43
CA ILE A 282 -12.48 -3.95 -18.16
C ILE A 282 -12.03 -4.89 -17.05
N TRP A 283 -11.58 -4.36 -15.93
CA TRP A 283 -11.11 -5.10 -14.76
C TRP A 283 -11.82 -4.64 -13.49
N ARG A 284 -11.58 -5.35 -12.39
CA ARG A 284 -11.93 -4.93 -11.03
C ARG A 284 -10.66 -4.59 -10.25
N ALA A 285 -10.71 -3.57 -9.42
CA ALA A 285 -9.67 -3.31 -8.43
C ALA A 285 -9.70 -4.42 -7.37
N ASP A 286 -8.63 -5.20 -7.25
CA ASP A 286 -8.51 -6.29 -6.28
C ASP A 286 -8.09 -5.78 -4.89
N SER A 287 -7.36 -4.67 -4.89
CA SER A 287 -7.04 -3.88 -3.71
C SER A 287 -7.58 -2.45 -3.83
N GLY A 288 -7.71 -1.75 -2.70
CA GLY A 288 -7.71 -0.29 -2.74
C GLY A 288 -6.41 0.26 -3.36
N GLY A 289 -6.38 1.57 -3.61
CA GLY A 289 -5.12 2.25 -3.87
C GLY A 289 -4.16 2.06 -2.69
N PHE A 290 -2.87 1.89 -2.96
CA PHE A 290 -1.80 2.01 -1.98
C PHE A 290 -0.86 3.13 -2.39
N PHE A 291 -0.58 4.03 -1.44
CA PHE A 291 0.28 5.18 -1.68
C PHE A 291 1.75 4.80 -1.53
N ASN A 292 2.60 5.33 -2.39
CA ASN A 292 4.02 5.06 -2.44
C ASN A 292 4.82 6.36 -2.54
N PRO A 293 5.51 6.78 -1.45
CA PRO A 293 6.33 7.99 -1.47
C PRO A 293 7.64 7.83 -2.26
N PHE A 294 8.03 6.60 -2.58
CA PHE A 294 9.31 6.27 -3.21
C PHE A 294 9.18 5.80 -4.66
N ASP A 295 8.13 6.25 -5.36
CA ASP A 295 7.87 5.86 -6.74
C ASP A 295 7.44 7.07 -7.58
N TYR A 296 7.70 7.00 -8.89
CA TYR A 296 7.24 7.99 -9.87
C TYR A 296 5.71 8.05 -9.97
N TYR A 297 5.05 6.91 -9.71
CA TYR A 297 3.59 6.81 -9.62
C TYR A 297 3.18 6.55 -8.18
N HIS A 298 2.75 7.62 -7.51
CA HIS A 298 2.46 7.60 -6.08
C HIS A 298 1.29 6.73 -5.65
N CYS A 299 0.42 6.30 -6.54
CA CYS A 299 -0.66 5.41 -6.17
C CYS A 299 -0.81 4.27 -7.16
N ARG A 300 -0.87 3.06 -6.63
CA ARG A 300 -1.08 1.83 -7.38
C ARG A 300 -2.15 0.98 -6.73
N SER A 301 -2.73 0.09 -7.52
CA SER A 301 -3.66 -0.93 -7.07
C SER A 301 -3.38 -2.23 -7.84
N THR A 302 -3.78 -3.35 -7.25
CA THR A 302 -3.82 -4.64 -7.96
C THR A 302 -5.16 -4.78 -8.67
N ILE A 303 -5.19 -5.48 -9.81
CA ILE A 303 -6.41 -5.69 -10.59
C ILE A 303 -6.68 -7.17 -10.83
N CYS A 304 -7.95 -7.54 -10.88
CA CYS A 304 -8.38 -8.92 -11.12
C CYS A 304 -9.63 -8.98 -12.02
N ASN A 305 -10.04 -10.20 -12.38
CA ASN A 305 -11.27 -10.48 -13.15
C ASN A 305 -11.38 -9.69 -14.47
N GLY A 306 -10.27 -9.59 -15.21
CA GLY A 306 -10.22 -8.89 -16.48
C GLY A 306 -11.11 -9.51 -17.55
N ILE A 307 -11.82 -8.67 -18.28
CA ILE A 307 -12.71 -9.07 -19.38
C ILE A 307 -12.33 -8.28 -20.62
N LYS A 308 -11.95 -8.97 -21.70
CA LYS A 308 -11.69 -8.33 -23.00
C LYS A 308 -12.96 -7.68 -23.55
N VAL A 309 -12.79 -6.50 -24.13
CA VAL A 309 -13.86 -5.73 -24.78
C VAL A 309 -13.55 -5.55 -26.27
N PRO A 310 -14.56 -5.22 -27.10
CA PRO A 310 -14.33 -4.78 -28.47
C PRO A 310 -13.37 -3.59 -28.47
N HIS A 311 -12.44 -3.57 -29.43
CA HIS A 311 -11.42 -2.53 -29.48
C HIS A 311 -12.03 -1.18 -29.85
N VAL A 312 -12.07 -0.27 -28.88
CA VAL A 312 -12.43 1.13 -29.08
C VAL A 312 -11.15 1.96 -29.03
N SER A 313 -10.75 2.50 -30.18
CA SER A 313 -9.54 3.31 -30.31
C SER A 313 -9.77 4.74 -29.85
N ILE A 314 -8.67 5.50 -29.65
CA ILE A 314 -8.78 6.95 -29.44
C ILE A 314 -9.43 7.68 -30.63
N HIS A 315 -9.27 7.16 -31.85
CA HIS A 315 -9.91 7.72 -33.03
C HIS A 315 -11.43 7.54 -32.97
N ASP A 316 -11.88 6.36 -32.53
CA ASP A 316 -13.31 6.09 -32.31
C ASP A 316 -13.90 7.04 -31.26
N LEU A 317 -13.21 7.21 -30.12
CA LEU A 317 -13.63 8.13 -29.05
C LEU A 317 -13.72 9.58 -29.54
N LYS A 318 -12.78 10.03 -30.38
CA LYS A 318 -12.77 11.39 -30.93
C LYS A 318 -13.84 11.64 -31.99
N ASN A 319 -14.28 10.60 -32.69
CA ASN A 319 -15.35 10.71 -33.70
C ASN A 319 -16.74 10.52 -33.10
N ASP A 320 -16.84 9.97 -31.89
CA ASP A 320 -18.10 9.80 -31.18
C ASP A 320 -18.66 11.14 -30.66
N LYS A 321 -19.98 11.32 -30.79
CA LYS A 321 -20.67 12.58 -30.43
C LYS A 321 -20.53 12.94 -28.96
N TYR A 322 -20.51 11.95 -28.07
CA TYR A 322 -20.37 12.13 -26.64
C TYR A 322 -18.89 12.24 -26.25
N PHE A 323 -18.08 11.23 -26.58
CA PHE A 323 -16.68 11.17 -26.12
C PHE A 323 -15.77 12.24 -26.72
N SER A 324 -16.07 12.77 -27.90
CA SER A 324 -15.33 13.92 -28.46
C SER A 324 -15.35 15.15 -27.55
N GLN A 325 -16.34 15.25 -26.66
CA GLN A 325 -16.51 16.36 -25.71
C GLN A 325 -15.89 16.05 -24.33
N VAL A 326 -15.67 14.77 -24.01
CA VAL A 326 -15.13 14.33 -22.72
C VAL A 326 -13.68 14.86 -22.55
N PRO A 327 -13.36 15.57 -21.45
CA PRO A 327 -12.08 16.27 -21.31
C PRO A 327 -10.84 15.39 -21.50
N ILE A 328 -10.82 14.16 -20.97
CA ILE A 328 -9.65 13.28 -21.10
C ILE A 328 -9.42 12.85 -22.56
N VAL A 329 -10.48 12.67 -23.36
CA VAL A 329 -10.39 12.34 -24.78
C VAL A 329 -9.90 13.54 -25.59
N ARG A 330 -10.42 14.74 -25.30
CA ARG A 330 -9.93 16.00 -25.90
C ARG A 330 -8.45 16.25 -25.61
N GLY A 331 -8.02 15.90 -24.40
CA GLY A 331 -6.62 15.95 -23.97
C GLY A 331 -5.74 14.81 -24.52
N ASN A 332 -6.19 14.07 -25.52
CA ASN A 332 -5.46 12.94 -26.11
C ASN A 332 -5.07 11.85 -25.10
N LEU A 333 -5.90 11.64 -24.07
CA LEU A 333 -5.62 10.73 -22.96
C LEU A 333 -4.31 11.04 -22.21
N GLN A 334 -3.84 12.29 -22.24
CA GLN A 334 -2.73 12.73 -21.40
C GLN A 334 -3.16 12.72 -19.93
N GLY A 335 -2.31 12.14 -19.06
CA GLY A 335 -2.65 11.97 -17.64
C GLY A 335 -3.73 10.91 -17.38
N LEU A 336 -3.86 9.92 -18.26
CA LEU A 336 -4.88 8.87 -18.19
C LEU A 336 -4.91 8.10 -16.86
N ASN A 337 -3.74 7.80 -16.29
CA ASN A 337 -3.60 6.88 -15.17
C ASN A 337 -4.40 7.34 -13.94
N GLY A 338 -5.48 6.62 -13.60
CA GLY A 338 -6.33 6.93 -12.45
C GLY A 338 -7.33 8.07 -12.71
N LYS A 339 -7.69 8.34 -13.97
CA LYS A 339 -8.69 9.35 -14.28
C LYS A 339 -10.10 8.80 -14.03
N GLU A 340 -10.88 9.48 -13.21
CA GLU A 340 -12.27 9.09 -12.95
C GLU A 340 -13.13 9.21 -14.22
N LEU A 341 -14.02 8.23 -14.41
CA LEU A 341 -15.11 8.26 -15.37
C LEU A 341 -16.44 8.27 -14.62
N SER A 342 -17.38 9.09 -15.09
CA SER A 342 -18.73 9.12 -14.56
C SER A 342 -19.53 7.87 -14.94
N ALA A 343 -20.67 7.66 -14.29
CA ALA A 343 -21.62 6.63 -14.69
C ALA A 343 -22.08 6.82 -16.15
N GLU A 344 -22.29 8.07 -16.59
CA GLU A 344 -22.69 8.38 -17.96
C GLU A 344 -21.57 8.08 -18.97
N ASP A 345 -20.31 8.34 -18.62
CA ASP A 345 -19.15 7.93 -19.43
C ASP A 345 -19.14 6.41 -19.60
N TYR A 346 -19.34 5.66 -18.51
CA TYR A 346 -19.31 4.20 -18.59
C TYR A 346 -20.47 3.64 -19.43
N GLU A 347 -21.69 4.15 -19.28
CA GLU A 347 -22.83 3.75 -20.12
C GLU A 347 -22.58 4.05 -21.61
N ASN A 348 -21.95 5.18 -21.93
CA ASN A 348 -21.55 5.49 -23.31
C ASN A 348 -20.42 4.57 -23.82
N LEU A 349 -19.49 4.13 -22.97
CA LEU A 349 -18.50 3.10 -23.34
C LEU A 349 -19.20 1.77 -23.66
N LEU A 350 -20.17 1.36 -22.83
CA LEU A 350 -20.95 0.14 -23.05
C LEU A 350 -21.73 0.21 -24.38
N ARG A 351 -22.29 1.38 -24.72
CA ARG A 351 -22.89 1.64 -26.04
C ARG A 351 -21.88 1.44 -27.16
N LEU A 352 -20.69 2.05 -27.08
CA LEU A 352 -19.65 1.92 -28.09
C LEU A 352 -19.18 0.47 -28.28
N PHE A 353 -19.08 -0.32 -27.20
CA PHE A 353 -18.74 -1.74 -27.31
C PHE A 353 -19.81 -2.52 -28.11
N ARG A 354 -21.10 -2.28 -27.86
CA ARG A 354 -22.20 -2.89 -28.63
C ARG A 354 -22.22 -2.44 -30.09
N GLU A 355 -21.91 -1.18 -30.36
CA GLU A 355 -21.83 -0.66 -31.74
C GLU A 355 -20.64 -1.26 -32.51
N LYS A 356 -19.50 -1.49 -31.82
CA LYS A 356 -18.32 -2.13 -32.42
C LYS A 356 -18.53 -3.62 -32.68
N ASP A 357 -19.25 -4.30 -31.81
CA ASP A 357 -19.59 -5.72 -31.96
C ASP A 357 -20.98 -5.97 -31.37
N SER A 358 -21.99 -6.11 -32.24
CA SER A 358 -23.38 -6.32 -31.84
C SER A 358 -23.63 -7.66 -31.16
N SER A 359 -22.69 -8.61 -31.26
CA SER A 359 -22.74 -9.89 -30.56
C SER A 359 -22.13 -9.81 -29.14
N TYR A 360 -21.47 -8.71 -28.80
CA TYR A 360 -20.80 -8.55 -27.51
C TYR A 360 -21.82 -8.37 -26.37
N LYS A 361 -21.85 -9.37 -25.49
CA LYS A 361 -22.70 -9.38 -24.29
C LYS A 361 -22.11 -8.48 -23.22
N ILE A 362 -22.55 -7.22 -23.14
CA ILE A 362 -22.08 -6.28 -22.11
C ILE A 362 -22.57 -6.66 -20.70
N GLU A 363 -23.58 -7.52 -20.59
CA GLU A 363 -24.18 -7.93 -19.31
C GLU A 363 -23.19 -8.68 -18.42
N LYS A 364 -22.10 -9.20 -18.99
CA LYS A 364 -20.98 -9.82 -18.27
C LYS A 364 -20.03 -8.81 -17.63
N LEU A 365 -20.07 -7.54 -18.04
CA LEU A 365 -19.22 -6.49 -17.50
C LEU A 365 -19.73 -6.07 -16.12
N PRO A 366 -18.83 -5.66 -15.21
CA PRO A 366 -19.24 -5.17 -13.91
C PRO A 366 -20.11 -3.93 -14.03
N LYS A 367 -21.12 -3.83 -13.17
CA LYS A 367 -22.05 -2.70 -13.14
C LYS A 367 -21.81 -1.92 -11.87
N LEU A 368 -21.86 -0.59 -11.97
CA LEU A 368 -21.87 0.27 -10.80
C LEU A 368 -22.97 -0.17 -9.84
N PHE A 369 -22.63 -0.11 -8.57
CA PHE A 369 -23.57 -0.30 -7.49
C PHE A 369 -24.71 0.71 -7.61
N ASN A 370 -25.93 0.19 -7.69
CA ASN A 370 -27.15 0.98 -7.73
C ASN A 370 -27.97 0.70 -6.48
N SER A 371 -27.72 1.46 -5.42
CA SER A 371 -28.51 1.32 -4.19
C SER A 371 -29.93 1.86 -4.38
N SER A 372 -30.90 1.16 -3.79
CA SER A 372 -32.19 1.76 -3.41
C SER A 372 -32.02 3.07 -2.63
N ASN A 373 -33.04 3.94 -2.64
CA ASN A 373 -33.11 5.27 -2.01
C ASN A 373 -32.91 5.29 -0.46
N ILE A 374 -31.79 4.77 0.04
CA ILE A 374 -31.41 4.90 1.45
C ILE A 374 -30.79 6.27 1.63
N ASN A 375 -31.52 7.10 2.36
CA ASN A 375 -31.11 8.44 2.71
C ASN A 375 -30.66 8.46 4.18
N PHE A 376 -29.36 8.64 4.40
CA PHE A 376 -28.77 8.82 5.73
C PHE A 376 -28.90 10.26 6.26
N GLY A 377 -29.60 11.14 5.54
CA GLY A 377 -29.70 12.55 5.86
C GLY A 377 -28.44 13.32 5.44
N ILE A 378 -28.28 14.49 6.04
CA ILE A 378 -27.13 15.37 5.79
C ILE A 378 -25.98 14.93 6.70
N ILE A 379 -24.87 14.50 6.11
CA ILE A 379 -23.64 14.12 6.83
C ILE A 379 -22.58 15.20 6.57
N LYS A 380 -22.15 15.90 7.63
CA LYS A 380 -21.18 17.01 7.54
C LYS A 380 -19.96 16.82 8.44
N ILE A 381 -20.11 16.06 9.51
CA ILE A 381 -19.04 15.79 10.48
C ILE A 381 -19.03 14.31 10.87
N GLU A 382 -17.96 13.89 11.53
CA GLU A 382 -17.76 12.51 12.01
C GLU A 382 -18.92 12.05 12.90
N LYS A 383 -19.38 12.89 13.81
CA LYS A 383 -20.55 12.61 14.66
C LYS A 383 -21.82 12.28 13.86
N ASP A 384 -22.02 12.85 12.67
CA ASP A 384 -23.18 12.54 11.84
C ASP A 384 -23.09 11.11 11.28
N VAL A 385 -21.88 10.61 10.99
CA VAL A 385 -21.66 9.22 10.57
C VAL A 385 -22.05 8.27 11.72
N GLU A 386 -21.63 8.61 12.93
CA GLU A 386 -21.95 7.82 14.13
C GLU A 386 -23.46 7.74 14.36
N GLU A 387 -24.12 8.91 14.45
CA GLU A 387 -25.52 9.01 14.89
C GLU A 387 -26.52 8.60 13.80
N ASN A 388 -26.22 8.87 12.51
CA ASN A 388 -27.16 8.62 11.41
C ASN A 388 -26.90 7.31 10.66
N ILE A 389 -25.71 6.70 10.80
CA ILE A 389 -25.34 5.50 10.03
C ILE A 389 -24.91 4.35 10.95
N LEU A 390 -23.90 4.54 11.79
CA LEU A 390 -23.31 3.45 12.56
C LEU A 390 -24.25 2.98 13.70
N ILE A 391 -24.64 3.88 14.60
CA ILE A 391 -25.50 3.56 15.77
C ILE A 391 -26.84 2.94 15.34
N PRO A 392 -27.56 3.47 14.33
CA PRO A 392 -28.79 2.85 13.86
C PRO A 392 -28.57 1.41 13.35
N PHE A 393 -27.43 1.15 12.68
CA PHE A 393 -27.09 -0.19 12.22
C PHE A 393 -26.80 -1.13 13.39
N LEU A 394 -26.00 -0.69 14.37
CA LEU A 394 -25.69 -1.46 15.59
C LEU A 394 -26.98 -1.86 16.33
N LYS A 395 -27.93 -0.94 16.48
CA LYS A 395 -29.26 -1.23 17.06
C LYS A 395 -30.01 -2.28 16.24
N LYS A 396 -29.99 -2.19 14.90
CA LYS A 396 -30.62 -3.17 13.98
C LYS A 396 -30.06 -4.58 14.15
N ILE A 397 -28.77 -4.72 14.50
CA ILE A 397 -28.12 -6.03 14.69
C ILE A 397 -28.05 -6.48 16.17
N GLY A 398 -28.81 -5.83 17.06
CA GLY A 398 -29.08 -6.32 18.41
C GLY A 398 -28.34 -5.61 19.56
N TYR A 399 -27.51 -4.60 19.28
CA TYR A 399 -26.83 -3.85 20.34
C TYR A 399 -27.78 -2.88 21.07
N LYS A 400 -27.54 -2.73 22.38
CA LYS A 400 -28.12 -1.69 23.24
C LYS A 400 -27.07 -0.62 23.51
N GLU A 401 -27.47 0.60 23.86
CA GLU A 401 -26.53 1.69 24.16
C GLU A 401 -25.58 1.38 25.33
N THR A 402 -25.97 0.48 26.22
CA THR A 402 -25.13 -0.02 27.33
C THR A 402 -24.05 -1.02 26.89
N ASP A 403 -24.09 -1.49 25.64
CA ASP A 403 -23.19 -2.52 25.12
C ASP A 403 -21.88 -1.94 24.57
N TRP A 404 -21.81 -0.61 24.39
CA TRP A 404 -20.59 0.08 24.00
C TRP A 404 -20.31 1.26 24.91
N THR A 405 -19.03 1.57 25.06
CA THR A 405 -18.56 2.80 25.71
C THR A 405 -17.97 3.70 24.65
N ARG A 406 -18.43 4.96 24.61
CA ARG A 406 -17.82 5.98 23.76
C ARG A 406 -16.62 6.60 24.46
N GLN A 407 -15.57 6.89 23.69
CA GLN A 407 -14.41 7.66 24.17
C GLN A 407 -13.77 7.11 25.46
N LEU A 408 -13.61 5.79 25.52
CA LEU A 408 -12.97 5.13 26.67
C LEU A 408 -11.51 5.59 26.79
N THR A 409 -11.11 6.14 27.93
CA THR A 409 -9.75 6.64 28.12
C THR A 409 -8.77 5.53 28.52
N LEU A 410 -7.90 5.15 27.59
CA LEU A 410 -6.83 4.18 27.80
C LEU A 410 -5.50 4.89 28.11
N LYS A 411 -4.66 4.29 28.95
CA LYS A 411 -3.31 4.82 29.23
C LYS A 411 -2.30 4.27 28.22
N ALA A 412 -1.72 5.15 27.40
CA ALA A 412 -0.63 4.84 26.49
C ALA A 412 0.72 5.27 27.09
N GLY A 413 1.12 4.66 28.21
CA GLY A 413 2.36 5.02 28.93
C GLY A 413 2.19 6.14 29.96
N ARG A 414 3.28 6.85 30.30
CA ARG A 414 3.32 7.71 31.49
C ARG A 414 2.42 8.95 31.44
N ASN A 415 2.08 9.48 30.26
CA ASN A 415 1.26 10.69 30.11
C ASN A 415 0.29 10.70 28.91
N GLU A 416 0.29 9.69 28.05
CA GLU A 416 -0.54 9.71 26.84
C GLU A 416 -1.87 8.98 27.07
N LYS A 417 -2.92 9.50 26.41
CA LYS A 417 -4.26 8.93 26.44
C LYS A 417 -4.65 8.52 25.02
N ALA A 418 -5.07 7.28 24.88
CA ALA A 418 -5.74 6.78 23.68
C ALA A 418 -7.25 6.74 23.94
N ILE A 419 -8.04 7.21 22.98
CA ILE A 419 -9.50 7.37 23.13
C ILE A 419 -10.16 6.79 21.88
N PRO A 420 -10.63 5.53 21.92
CA PRO A 420 -11.38 4.93 20.83
C PRO A 420 -12.82 5.45 20.78
N ASP A 421 -13.40 5.56 19.58
CA ASP A 421 -14.76 6.06 19.41
C ASP A 421 -15.81 5.10 19.99
N PHE A 422 -15.73 3.81 19.66
CA PHE A 422 -16.64 2.79 20.17
C PHE A 422 -15.87 1.57 20.69
N VAL A 423 -16.03 1.28 21.99
CA VAL A 423 -15.48 0.08 22.63
C VAL A 423 -16.63 -0.81 23.10
N PHE A 424 -16.73 -2.02 22.55
CA PHE A 424 -17.86 -2.92 22.82
C PHE A 424 -17.55 -3.88 23.95
N PHE A 425 -18.51 -4.05 24.88
CA PHE A 425 -18.43 -4.99 26.02
C PHE A 425 -17.15 -4.88 26.84
N ALA A 426 -16.65 -3.66 27.06
CA ALA A 426 -15.47 -3.41 27.89
C ALA A 426 -15.65 -4.01 29.30
N LYS A 427 -14.64 -4.75 29.77
CA LYS A 427 -14.60 -5.37 31.09
C LYS A 427 -13.21 -5.23 31.70
N GLY A 428 -13.14 -5.14 33.02
CA GLY A 428 -11.87 -5.08 33.74
C GLY A 428 -11.74 -3.80 34.56
N GLU A 429 -10.56 -3.60 35.13
CA GLU A 429 -10.25 -2.41 35.91
C GLU A 429 -9.99 -1.21 34.99
N LYS A 430 -10.23 -0.01 35.52
CA LYS A 430 -10.02 1.23 34.77
C LYS A 430 -8.58 1.34 34.27
N HIS A 431 -8.39 1.57 32.97
CA HIS A 431 -7.12 1.58 32.23
C HIS A 431 -6.48 0.21 31.96
N PHE A 432 -7.12 -0.89 32.37
CA PHE A 432 -6.71 -2.27 32.08
C PHE A 432 -7.91 -3.06 31.51
N GLU A 433 -8.84 -2.36 30.87
CA GLU A 433 -10.01 -2.98 30.27
C GLU A 433 -9.61 -3.86 29.09
N ASN A 434 -10.31 -4.98 28.94
CA ASN A 434 -10.33 -5.78 27.74
C ASN A 434 -11.66 -5.57 27.03
N ALA A 435 -11.64 -5.54 25.70
CA ALA A 435 -12.85 -5.46 24.89
C ALA A 435 -12.71 -6.38 23.68
N PRO A 436 -13.72 -7.21 23.34
CA PRO A 436 -13.64 -8.09 22.18
C PRO A 436 -13.59 -7.34 20.85
N PHE A 437 -14.16 -6.12 20.80
CA PHE A 437 -14.37 -5.37 19.56
C PHE A 437 -14.27 -3.86 19.79
N VAL A 438 -13.67 -3.18 18.81
CA VAL A 438 -13.57 -1.71 18.73
C VAL A 438 -13.92 -1.22 17.34
N ILE A 439 -14.55 -0.05 17.23
CA ILE A 439 -14.75 0.65 15.96
C ILE A 439 -14.21 2.09 16.08
N GLU A 440 -13.46 2.51 15.07
CA GLU A 440 -13.09 3.90 14.84
C GLU A 440 -13.95 4.49 13.72
N ALA A 441 -14.60 5.62 13.98
CA ALA A 441 -15.37 6.35 12.99
C ALA A 441 -14.55 7.50 12.42
N LYS A 442 -14.75 7.78 11.14
CA LYS A 442 -14.21 8.97 10.45
C LYS A 442 -15.30 9.64 9.65
N TYR A 443 -15.16 10.95 9.41
CA TYR A 443 -16.07 11.62 8.47
C TYR A 443 -15.91 11.07 7.04
N ASP A 444 -14.66 10.95 6.58
CA ASP A 444 -14.33 10.61 5.20
C ASP A 444 -12.97 9.91 5.13
N MET A 445 -12.95 8.68 4.63
CA MET A 445 -11.73 7.90 4.34
C MET A 445 -11.62 7.62 2.84
N SER A 446 -12.09 8.52 1.99
CA SER A 446 -12.09 8.34 0.53
C SER A 446 -10.68 8.15 -0.03
N SER A 447 -9.67 8.86 0.47
CA SER A 447 -8.28 8.62 0.07
C SER A 447 -7.65 7.45 0.83
N VAL A 448 -6.72 6.74 0.17
CA VAL A 448 -5.95 5.67 0.82
C VAL A 448 -5.24 6.14 2.09
N LEU A 449 -4.67 7.35 2.09
CA LEU A 449 -3.88 7.85 3.22
C LEU A 449 -4.75 8.01 4.48
N GLU A 450 -5.98 8.50 4.33
CA GLU A 450 -6.92 8.60 5.46
C GLU A 450 -7.33 7.22 5.98
N GLN A 451 -7.64 6.29 5.07
CA GLN A 451 -7.98 4.92 5.45
C GLN A 451 -6.82 4.23 6.20
N GLN A 452 -5.58 4.43 5.76
CA GLN A 452 -4.38 3.88 6.41
C GLN A 452 -4.17 4.47 7.82
N LYS A 453 -4.42 5.77 7.99
CA LYS A 453 -4.35 6.42 9.31
C LYS A 453 -5.41 5.88 10.25
N ALA A 454 -6.66 5.79 9.81
CA ALA A 454 -7.76 5.25 10.60
C ALA A 454 -7.51 3.78 10.99
N PHE A 455 -7.00 2.96 10.06
CA PHE A 455 -6.59 1.59 10.35
C PHE A 455 -5.52 1.53 11.44
N SER A 456 -4.44 2.31 11.29
CA SER A 456 -3.30 2.30 12.24
C SER A 456 -3.73 2.76 13.63
N GLN A 457 -4.58 3.78 13.70
CA GLN A 457 -5.19 4.27 14.92
C GLN A 457 -6.07 3.19 15.60
N CYS A 458 -6.97 2.57 14.83
CA CYS A 458 -7.86 1.54 15.35
C CYS A 458 -7.09 0.27 15.79
N LEU A 459 -6.04 -0.13 15.07
CA LEU A 459 -5.18 -1.25 15.44
C LEU A 459 -4.44 -0.99 16.76
N SER A 460 -4.00 0.25 16.99
CA SER A 460 -3.42 0.65 18.28
C SER A 460 -4.41 0.43 19.43
N TYR A 461 -5.67 0.84 19.25
CA TYR A 461 -6.72 0.61 20.24
C TYR A 461 -7.02 -0.87 20.45
N ALA A 462 -7.12 -1.64 19.37
CA ALA A 462 -7.37 -3.07 19.42
C ALA A 462 -6.27 -3.82 20.21
N ARG A 463 -5.00 -3.40 20.06
CA ARG A 463 -3.88 -3.94 20.83
C ARG A 463 -3.98 -3.65 22.32
N MET A 464 -4.27 -2.40 22.67
CA MET A 464 -4.38 -1.97 24.06
C MET A 464 -5.53 -2.70 24.79
N LEU A 465 -6.61 -3.02 24.08
CA LEU A 465 -7.81 -3.67 24.61
C LEU A 465 -7.83 -5.19 24.40
N HIS A 466 -6.77 -5.76 23.82
CA HIS A 466 -6.69 -7.18 23.45
C HIS A 466 -7.86 -7.68 22.58
N SER A 467 -8.39 -6.82 21.73
CA SER A 467 -9.54 -7.10 20.87
C SER A 467 -9.23 -8.20 19.86
N LYS A 468 -10.25 -8.99 19.49
CA LYS A 468 -10.18 -9.98 18.40
C LYS A 468 -10.77 -9.46 17.10
N LEU A 469 -11.57 -8.40 17.19
CA LEU A 469 -12.13 -7.70 16.06
C LEU A 469 -11.82 -6.22 16.17
N MET A 470 -11.65 -5.58 15.03
CA MET A 470 -11.64 -4.13 14.94
C MET A 470 -12.36 -3.69 13.67
N GLY A 471 -12.93 -2.48 13.69
CA GLY A 471 -13.59 -1.91 12.53
C GLY A 471 -13.20 -0.46 12.32
N ILE A 472 -13.22 -0.04 11.06
CA ILE A 472 -13.16 1.38 10.69
C ILE A 472 -14.35 1.67 9.77
N CYS A 473 -14.96 2.84 9.91
CA CYS A 473 -16.04 3.25 9.02
C CYS A 473 -16.05 4.75 8.76
N ASP A 474 -16.61 5.13 7.62
CA ASP A 474 -16.90 6.52 7.26
C ASP A 474 -18.34 6.69 6.77
N LYS A 475 -18.63 7.86 6.18
CA LYS A 475 -19.95 8.17 5.60
C LYS A 475 -20.40 7.22 4.48
N GLU A 476 -19.48 6.46 3.87
CA GLU A 476 -19.77 5.61 2.71
C GLU A 476 -19.67 4.12 3.02
N ARG A 477 -18.70 3.70 3.85
CA ARG A 477 -18.30 2.29 3.99
C ARG A 477 -17.97 1.88 5.41
N ILE A 478 -18.02 0.56 5.62
CA ILE A 478 -17.51 -0.11 6.82
C ILE A 478 -16.54 -1.23 6.42
N LEU A 479 -15.44 -1.32 7.16
CA LEU A 479 -14.42 -2.34 7.04
C LEU A 479 -14.23 -3.00 8.42
N ILE A 480 -14.27 -4.33 8.47
CA ILE A 480 -14.03 -5.13 9.68
C ILE A 480 -12.81 -6.00 9.45
N TYR A 481 -11.94 -6.09 10.46
CA TYR A 481 -10.73 -6.89 10.47
C TYR A 481 -10.75 -7.85 11.64
N LYS A 482 -10.17 -9.03 11.43
CA LYS A 482 -9.78 -9.93 12.50
C LYS A 482 -8.43 -9.46 13.05
N VAL A 483 -8.31 -9.51 14.37
CA VAL A 483 -7.08 -9.22 15.09
C VAL A 483 -6.57 -10.52 15.70
N SER A 484 -5.32 -10.87 15.42
CA SER A 484 -4.69 -12.10 15.91
C SER A 484 -4.53 -12.06 17.44
N ASN A 485 -4.25 -13.21 18.05
CA ASN A 485 -3.94 -13.28 19.48
C ASN A 485 -2.71 -12.46 19.89
N LEU A 486 -1.87 -12.11 18.92
CA LEU A 486 -0.67 -11.30 19.10
C LEU A 486 -0.93 -9.81 18.82
N GLY A 487 -2.17 -9.44 18.47
CA GLY A 487 -2.54 -8.07 18.14
C GLY A 487 -2.15 -7.67 16.72
N GLU A 488 -2.03 -8.61 15.77
CA GLU A 488 -1.78 -8.31 14.35
C GLU A 488 -3.07 -8.25 13.55
N ALA A 489 -3.10 -7.40 12.53
CA ALA A 489 -4.13 -7.42 11.50
C ALA A 489 -3.51 -6.97 10.17
N ASP A 490 -3.97 -7.53 9.06
CA ASP A 490 -3.56 -7.11 7.72
C ASP A 490 -4.51 -6.04 7.19
N ARG A 491 -3.98 -4.82 6.99
CA ARG A 491 -4.73 -3.68 6.42
C ARG A 491 -5.31 -3.93 5.03
N SER A 492 -4.79 -4.90 4.29
CA SER A 492 -5.29 -5.26 2.96
C SER A 492 -6.30 -6.40 2.96
N SER A 493 -6.60 -6.98 4.12
CA SER A 493 -7.42 -8.19 4.24
C SER A 493 -8.60 -8.02 5.22
N PRO A 494 -9.50 -7.04 5.01
CA PRO A 494 -10.68 -6.88 5.85
C PRO A 494 -11.63 -8.08 5.71
N ILE A 495 -11.94 -8.80 6.79
CA ILE A 495 -12.90 -9.91 6.77
C ILE A 495 -14.32 -9.51 6.32
N PHE A 496 -14.62 -8.21 6.33
CA PHE A 496 -15.79 -7.62 5.70
C PHE A 496 -15.48 -6.22 5.20
N GLU A 497 -15.91 -5.90 3.98
CA GLU A 497 -15.84 -4.55 3.41
C GLU A 497 -17.06 -4.32 2.53
N ASN A 498 -17.85 -3.27 2.82
CA ASN A 498 -18.95 -2.89 1.95
C ASN A 498 -19.44 -1.45 2.19
N HIS A 499 -20.26 -0.95 1.26
CA HIS A 499 -20.94 0.33 1.40
C HIS A 499 -22.11 0.23 2.36
N TRP A 500 -22.33 1.27 3.15
CA TRP A 500 -23.46 1.32 4.07
C TRP A 500 -24.80 1.14 3.36
N LYS A 501 -24.97 1.75 2.19
CA LYS A 501 -26.21 1.59 1.42
C LYS A 501 -26.48 0.13 1.08
N ALA A 502 -25.47 -0.63 0.64
CA ALA A 502 -25.59 -2.06 0.35
C ALA A 502 -25.87 -2.88 1.61
N VAL A 503 -25.17 -2.60 2.71
CA VAL A 503 -25.40 -3.23 4.03
C VAL A 503 -26.84 -3.05 4.51
N TYR A 504 -27.43 -1.89 4.25
CA TYR A 504 -28.78 -1.58 4.66
C TYR A 504 -29.85 -2.10 3.68
N SER A 505 -29.58 -2.11 2.37
CA SER A 505 -30.55 -2.47 1.33
C SER A 505 -30.58 -3.95 0.97
N ASP A 506 -29.42 -4.62 1.00
CA ASP A 506 -29.28 -6.04 0.68
C ASP A 506 -29.27 -6.87 1.97
N ASN A 507 -30.30 -7.71 2.13
CA ASN A 507 -30.45 -8.54 3.32
C ASN A 507 -29.31 -9.57 3.47
N ILE A 508 -28.77 -10.10 2.37
CA ILE A 508 -27.66 -11.06 2.40
C ILE A 508 -26.40 -10.36 2.91
N ILE A 509 -26.09 -9.17 2.39
CA ILE A 509 -24.93 -8.39 2.83
C ILE A 509 -25.08 -7.98 4.30
N GLY A 510 -26.25 -7.48 4.69
CA GLY A 510 -26.54 -7.12 6.09
C GLY A 510 -26.42 -8.31 7.05
N ILE A 511 -26.92 -9.49 6.65
CA ILE A 511 -26.78 -10.73 7.43
C ILE A 511 -25.32 -11.18 7.52
N LYS A 512 -24.52 -11.06 6.45
CA LYS A 512 -23.09 -11.36 6.47
C LYS A 512 -22.38 -10.51 7.55
N LEU A 513 -22.62 -9.21 7.58
CA LEU A 513 -22.03 -8.34 8.61
C LEU A 513 -22.54 -8.69 10.02
N LYS A 514 -23.85 -8.94 10.19
CA LYS A 514 -24.42 -9.39 11.47
C LYS A 514 -23.78 -10.68 11.99
N LYS A 515 -23.45 -11.64 11.11
CA LYS A 515 -22.77 -12.89 11.52
C LYS A 515 -21.34 -12.66 12.02
N ILE A 516 -20.73 -11.52 11.70
CA ILE A 516 -19.36 -11.18 12.11
C ILE A 516 -19.38 -10.34 13.38
N ILE A 517 -20.20 -9.28 13.41
CA ILE A 517 -20.20 -8.28 14.48
C ILE A 517 -21.51 -8.19 15.26
N GLY A 518 -22.44 -9.14 15.10
CA GLY A 518 -23.71 -9.16 15.85
C GLY A 518 -23.48 -9.20 17.36
N SER A 519 -24.40 -8.60 18.13
CA SER A 519 -24.22 -8.45 19.58
C SER A 519 -24.02 -9.77 20.30
N GLU A 520 -24.74 -10.81 19.88
CA GLU A 520 -24.66 -12.18 20.36
C GLU A 520 -23.31 -12.83 20.04
N ILE A 521 -22.79 -12.58 18.84
CA ILE A 521 -21.51 -13.12 18.38
C ILE A 521 -20.36 -12.49 19.15
N VAL A 522 -20.35 -11.17 19.27
CA VAL A 522 -19.24 -10.43 19.88
C VAL A 522 -19.18 -10.66 21.40
N ARG A 523 -20.31 -10.90 22.07
CA ARG A 523 -20.34 -11.27 23.51
C ARG A 523 -19.63 -12.60 23.80
N GLU A 524 -19.60 -13.50 22.83
CA GLU A 524 -19.00 -14.84 22.98
C GLU A 524 -17.50 -14.87 22.65
N ILE A 525 -16.97 -13.80 22.06
CA ILE A 525 -15.54 -13.64 21.81
C ILE A 525 -14.82 -13.53 23.16
N LYS A 526 -13.91 -14.47 23.40
CA LYS A 526 -13.11 -14.58 24.64
C LYS A 526 -11.80 -13.82 24.56
#